data_AF-A0A2E9YFC9-F1
#
_entry.id   AF-A0A2E9YFC9-F1
#
_cell.length_a   1.000
_cell.length_b   1.000
_cell.length_c   1.000
_cell.angle_alpha   90.00
_cell.angle_beta   90.00
_cell.angle_gamma   90.00
#
_symmetry.space_group_name_H-M   'P 1'
#
loop_
_entity.id
_entity.type
_entity.pdbx_description
1 polymer ?
#
loop_
_entity_poly.entity_id
_entity_poly.type
_entity_poly.pdbx_seq_one_letter_code
_entity_poly.pdbx_strand_id
1 'polypeptide(L)'
;MTFSRKLGGLVSNGGLLEKAMSQQPEQEYSEVIEAEITSPPMSPVTPSNGPINPLFVGIGLGVLGFLLSWIFALPSIQSDYAFAGLIPVAILGGSFYVVWNSIDRKMVGVLAVVYLLMATSPFIASSVSTSSITIAENTLSSDSTEITLKVRQSGGFMSPSIDSADVSISFDGSEVWSQTTSFAIDREDGYGKYGQYTLTVSDFYLGNAVSGQDYVVTVIAGGSEDSHTLESSLLIRTVDDAQNEANGYMGTGADCESNTETCVIGIILTSWIGHQAVGNNKPGGMPFANYNVTATLMEGSEVAVQYPLITIQNGRASWDDSNGDYGSGSAIVGDYGSDLPMDGSLSAPEFERMYIPTDDFQSAGEYGCYSFVVEVSQSAPWTAPSVVTDTTYYEYDKTGDTESWDLVNSC
;
A
#
# COMPACT_ATOMS: atom_id res chain seq x y z
N MET A 1 100.38 66.09 -21.91
CA MET A 1 100.10 67.52 -22.19
C MET A 1 98.86 67.57 -23.09
N THR A 2 97.79 68.33 -22.85
CA THR A 2 97.44 69.20 -21.70
C THR A 2 95.91 69.51 -21.71
N PHE A 3 95.21 69.25 -20.58
CA PHE A 3 93.85 69.77 -20.21
C PHE A 3 92.62 69.37 -21.08
N SER A 4 91.35 69.50 -20.66
CA SER A 4 90.68 69.46 -19.33
C SER A 4 89.13 69.63 -19.46
N ARG A 5 88.34 69.12 -18.48
CA ARG A 5 86.89 69.41 -18.21
C ARG A 5 85.86 68.94 -19.27
N LYS A 6 84.57 68.65 -19.00
CA LYS A 6 83.69 68.28 -17.83
C LYS A 6 82.33 67.78 -18.45
N LEU A 7 81.25 67.27 -17.81
CA LEU A 7 80.80 67.04 -16.42
C LEU A 7 79.67 65.97 -16.40
N GLY A 8 79.85 64.86 -15.66
CA GLY A 8 78.74 64.01 -15.16
C GLY A 8 78.09 63.04 -16.16
N GLY A 9 77.47 61.94 -15.73
CA GLY A 9 77.40 61.37 -14.37
C GLY A 9 76.61 60.05 -14.35
N LEU A 10 77.09 59.01 -13.63
CA LEU A 10 76.52 57.66 -13.65
C LEU A 10 75.70 57.33 -12.38
N VAL A 11 74.55 56.70 -12.59
CA VAL A 11 74.06 55.43 -11.99
C VAL A 11 74.61 55.01 -10.61
N SER A 12 73.74 54.79 -9.60
CA SER A 12 73.38 53.45 -9.04
C SER A 12 72.83 53.43 -7.59
N ASN A 13 71.96 52.45 -7.31
CA ASN A 13 71.73 51.72 -6.05
C ASN A 13 70.99 52.35 -4.83
N GLY A 14 70.28 51.46 -4.10
CA GLY A 14 69.62 51.70 -2.80
C GLY A 14 68.20 52.29 -2.89
N GLY A 15 67.17 51.81 -2.19
CA GLY A 15 67.11 50.69 -1.23
C GLY A 15 65.95 50.89 -0.24
N LEU A 16 64.69 50.61 -0.63
CA LEU A 16 63.52 51.12 0.12
C LEU A 16 63.30 50.55 1.53
N LEU A 17 63.92 49.43 1.91
CA LEU A 17 63.86 48.92 3.29
C LEU A 17 64.64 49.80 4.28
N GLU A 18 65.64 50.56 3.80
CA GLU A 18 66.57 51.34 4.64
C GLU A 18 66.01 52.72 5.05
N LYS A 19 64.68 52.91 4.90
CA LYS A 19 63.97 54.13 5.29
C LYS A 19 62.94 53.97 6.41
N ALA A 20 62.90 52.79 7.05
CA ALA A 20 62.19 52.59 8.30
C ALA A 20 63.05 53.00 9.52
N MET A 21 63.31 54.31 9.70
CA MET A 21 63.92 54.86 10.93
C MET A 21 63.72 56.37 11.05
N SER A 22 62.53 56.78 11.47
CA SER A 22 62.31 58.13 12.02
C SER A 22 61.18 58.12 13.05
N GLN A 23 61.56 58.32 14.32
CA GLN A 23 60.70 58.74 15.45
C GLN A 23 59.76 57.67 16.07
N GLN A 24 60.35 56.82 16.92
CA GLN A 24 59.92 56.69 18.33
C GLN A 24 60.71 57.72 19.18
N PRO A 25 60.34 58.05 20.45
CA PRO A 25 59.56 57.30 21.46
C PRO A 25 58.21 58.00 21.78
N GLU A 26 57.47 57.82 22.88
CA GLU A 26 57.76 57.31 24.25
C GLU A 26 56.48 56.97 25.03
N GLN A 27 56.53 56.01 25.98
CA GLN A 27 55.72 55.81 27.23
C GLN A 27 54.17 56.08 27.22
N GLU A 28 53.28 55.37 27.92
CA GLU A 28 53.22 54.14 28.74
C GLU A 28 51.69 53.73 28.73
N TYR A 29 51.07 52.74 29.39
CA TYR A 29 51.32 51.91 30.57
C TYR A 29 50.80 50.47 30.34
N SER A 30 50.34 49.74 31.36
CA SER A 30 49.78 48.39 31.24
C SER A 30 48.65 48.11 32.23
N GLU A 31 47.53 47.55 31.76
CA GLU A 31 46.60 46.74 32.55
C GLU A 31 45.93 45.67 31.66
N VAL A 32 45.34 44.64 32.27
CA VAL A 32 44.80 43.43 31.63
C VAL A 32 43.31 43.31 31.98
N ILE A 33 42.46 42.87 31.04
CA ILE A 33 41.29 41.97 31.27
C ILE A 33 40.50 41.71 29.97
N GLU A 34 39.95 40.49 29.88
CA GLU A 34 38.89 39.96 28.99
C GLU A 34 38.95 40.10 27.46
N ALA A 35 38.56 39.00 26.80
CA ALA A 35 38.37 38.92 25.35
C ALA A 35 36.88 39.11 25.01
N GLU A 36 36.42 40.36 24.92
CA GLU A 36 35.11 40.65 24.33
C GLU A 36 35.17 40.44 22.81
N ILE A 37 34.21 39.71 22.25
CA ILE A 37 34.09 39.49 20.79
C ILE A 37 33.36 40.68 20.15
N THR A 38 33.89 41.89 20.34
CA THR A 38 33.27 43.12 19.83
C THR A 38 33.37 43.17 18.31
N SER A 39 32.23 43.02 17.63
CA SER A 39 32.15 43.16 16.17
C SER A 39 32.68 44.54 15.74
N PRO A 40 33.59 44.64 14.75
CA PRO A 40 34.13 45.93 14.33
C PRO A 40 33.02 46.83 13.79
N PRO A 41 33.02 48.14 14.13
CA PRO A 41 31.91 49.03 13.82
C PRO A 41 31.71 49.22 12.31
N MET A 42 30.44 49.20 11.89
CA MET A 42 30.02 49.39 10.51
C MET A 42 30.48 50.73 9.94
N SER A 43 31.61 50.71 9.23
CA SER A 43 32.00 51.82 8.36
C SER A 43 31.19 51.72 7.06
N PRO A 44 30.43 52.75 6.65
CA PRO A 44 29.61 52.68 5.46
C PRO A 44 30.50 52.62 4.21
N VAL A 45 30.50 51.46 3.54
CA VAL A 45 31.10 51.32 2.21
C VAL A 45 30.20 52.04 1.21
N THR A 46 30.40 53.34 1.06
CA THR A 46 29.71 54.16 0.06
C THR A 46 30.01 53.60 -1.33
N PRO A 47 29.00 53.19 -2.13
CA PRO A 47 29.23 52.73 -3.49
C PRO A 47 29.93 53.81 -4.32
N SER A 48 30.95 53.43 -5.09
CA SER A 48 31.55 54.34 -6.06
C SER A 48 30.55 54.57 -7.20
N ASN A 49 29.92 55.74 -7.22
CA ASN A 49 28.94 56.15 -8.23
C ASN A 49 29.58 56.44 -9.60
N GLY A 50 30.19 55.42 -10.21
CA GLY A 50 30.34 55.34 -11.65
C GLY A 50 29.00 54.93 -12.30
N PRO A 51 28.74 55.32 -13.55
CA PRO A 51 27.53 54.88 -14.25
C PRO A 51 27.57 53.37 -14.48
N ILE A 52 26.73 52.63 -13.77
CA ILE A 52 26.63 51.17 -13.92
C ILE A 52 26.12 50.87 -15.33
N ASN A 53 26.95 50.22 -16.14
CA ASN A 53 26.60 49.90 -17.53
C ASN A 53 25.41 48.90 -17.55
N PRO A 54 24.26 49.25 -18.15
CA PRO A 54 23.08 48.38 -18.16
C PRO A 54 23.36 47.03 -18.79
N LEU A 55 24.29 46.94 -19.75
CA LEU A 55 24.70 45.66 -20.36
C LEU A 55 25.22 44.66 -19.31
N PHE A 56 26.05 45.11 -18.35
CA PHE A 56 26.57 44.23 -17.30
C PHE A 56 25.51 43.90 -16.24
N VAL A 57 24.57 44.80 -15.96
CA VAL A 57 23.41 44.51 -15.09
C VAL A 57 22.54 43.43 -15.73
N GLY A 58 22.21 43.57 -17.01
CA GLY A 58 21.44 42.59 -17.78
C GLY A 58 22.12 41.22 -17.81
N ILE A 59 23.42 41.15 -18.12
CA ILE A 59 24.19 39.90 -18.12
C ILE A 59 24.24 39.28 -16.71
N GLY A 60 24.47 40.07 -15.66
CA GLY A 60 24.49 39.59 -14.27
C GLY A 60 23.16 38.98 -13.82
N LEU A 61 22.05 39.64 -14.15
CA LEU A 61 20.70 39.10 -13.94
C LEU A 61 20.45 37.83 -14.77
N GLY A 62 21.02 37.73 -15.97
CA GLY A 62 20.89 36.54 -16.83
C GLY A 62 21.59 35.32 -16.26
N VAL A 63 22.80 35.50 -15.73
CA VAL A 63 23.55 34.45 -15.02
C VAL A 63 22.82 34.05 -13.72
N LEU A 64 22.28 35.02 -12.96
CA LEU A 64 21.50 34.75 -11.75
C LEU A 64 20.22 33.96 -12.06
N GLY A 65 19.44 34.41 -13.05
CA GLY A 65 18.22 33.71 -13.48
C GLY A 65 18.49 32.31 -13.99
N PHE A 66 19.61 32.10 -14.69
CA PHE A 66 20.07 30.78 -15.13
C PHE A 66 20.43 29.88 -13.94
N LEU A 67 21.28 30.33 -13.01
CA LEU A 67 21.65 29.54 -11.83
C LEU A 67 20.43 29.19 -10.97
N LEU A 68 19.49 30.12 -10.80
CA LEU A 68 18.22 29.85 -10.12
C LEU A 68 17.34 28.86 -10.90
N SER A 69 17.31 28.90 -12.23
CA SER A 69 16.53 27.94 -13.03
C SER A 69 17.00 26.49 -12.89
N TRP A 70 18.27 26.23 -12.59
CA TRP A 70 18.74 24.87 -12.24
C TRP A 70 18.23 24.40 -10.87
N ILE A 71 18.10 25.31 -9.89
CA ILE A 71 17.56 24.99 -8.57
C ILE A 71 16.05 24.74 -8.66
N PHE A 72 15.30 25.64 -9.31
CA PHE A 72 13.85 25.48 -9.51
C PHE A 72 13.47 24.45 -10.59
N ALA A 73 14.45 23.79 -11.24
CA ALA A 73 14.25 22.62 -12.10
C ALA A 73 14.31 21.28 -11.34
N LEU A 74 14.65 21.28 -10.06
CA LEU A 74 14.68 20.08 -9.22
C LEU A 74 13.24 19.56 -8.96
N PRO A 75 12.94 18.26 -9.20
CA PRO A 75 11.58 17.72 -9.06
C PRO A 75 10.94 17.97 -7.68
N SER A 76 11.71 17.87 -6.59
CA SER A 76 11.23 18.12 -5.23
C SER A 76 10.67 19.53 -5.04
N ILE A 77 11.32 20.55 -5.61
CA ILE A 77 10.87 21.95 -5.51
C ILE A 77 9.65 22.20 -6.41
N GLN A 78 9.52 21.48 -7.53
CA GLN A 78 8.35 21.60 -8.41
C GLN A 78 7.10 20.90 -7.86
N SER A 79 7.28 19.80 -7.12
CA SER A 79 6.20 19.14 -6.36
C SER A 79 5.55 20.12 -5.38
N ASP A 80 6.36 20.71 -4.50
CA ASP A 80 5.85 21.54 -3.40
C ASP A 80 5.42 22.94 -3.87
N TYR A 81 6.06 23.47 -4.93
CA TYR A 81 5.90 24.85 -5.37
C TYR A 81 5.87 24.98 -6.90
N ALA A 82 4.88 24.37 -7.57
CA ALA A 82 4.70 24.40 -9.03
C ALA A 82 4.85 25.80 -9.69
N PHE A 83 4.44 26.88 -9.03
CA PHE A 83 4.58 28.26 -9.54
C PHE A 83 5.99 28.86 -9.39
N ALA A 84 6.89 28.29 -8.58
CA ALA A 84 8.20 28.86 -8.28
C ALA A 84 9.12 28.93 -9.51
N GLY A 85 8.92 28.05 -10.51
CA GLY A 85 9.61 28.10 -11.80
C GLY A 85 9.39 29.41 -12.58
N LEU A 86 8.34 30.18 -12.27
CA LEU A 86 8.12 31.50 -12.87
C LEU A 86 9.13 32.56 -12.41
N ILE A 87 9.76 32.38 -11.22
CA ILE A 87 10.72 33.33 -10.65
C ILE A 87 11.98 33.47 -11.52
N PRO A 88 12.74 32.39 -11.84
CA PRO A 88 13.89 32.51 -12.73
C PRO A 88 13.50 32.91 -14.16
N VAL A 89 12.32 32.51 -14.66
CA VAL A 89 11.81 32.94 -15.97
C VAL A 89 11.58 34.45 -16.01
N ALA A 90 11.01 35.04 -14.97
CA ALA A 90 10.85 36.49 -14.86
C ALA A 90 12.20 37.24 -14.78
N ILE A 91 13.18 36.68 -14.06
CA ILE A 91 14.54 37.23 -13.96
C ILE A 91 15.24 37.17 -15.34
N LEU A 92 15.14 36.05 -16.06
CA LEU A 92 15.68 35.89 -17.42
C LEU A 92 14.99 36.84 -18.42
N GLY A 93 13.67 37.06 -18.31
CA GLY A 93 12.93 38.01 -19.13
C GLY A 93 13.33 39.47 -18.87
N GLY A 94 13.48 39.86 -17.60
CA GLY A 94 13.96 41.19 -17.22
C GLY A 94 15.41 41.43 -17.66
N SER A 95 16.28 40.43 -17.47
CA SER A 95 17.64 40.40 -17.98
C SER A 95 17.69 40.60 -19.50
N PHE A 96 16.92 39.82 -20.26
CA PHE A 96 16.81 39.92 -21.71
C PHE A 96 16.39 41.32 -22.16
N TYR A 97 15.38 41.92 -21.51
CA TYR A 97 14.93 43.29 -21.80
C TYR A 97 16.04 44.33 -21.58
N VAL A 98 16.84 44.20 -20.52
CA VAL A 98 17.96 45.10 -20.25
C VAL A 98 19.10 44.92 -21.28
N VAL A 99 19.45 43.69 -21.65
CA VAL A 99 20.49 43.43 -22.66
C VAL A 99 20.03 43.84 -24.07
N TRP A 100 18.77 43.58 -24.44
CA TRP A 100 18.15 44.01 -25.71
C TRP A 100 18.31 45.52 -25.93
N ASN A 101 18.03 46.32 -24.92
CA ASN A 101 18.12 47.78 -25.00
C ASN A 101 19.57 48.30 -24.95
N SER A 102 20.56 47.42 -24.74
CA SER A 102 21.99 47.75 -24.60
C SER A 102 22.87 47.28 -25.77
N ILE A 103 22.29 46.75 -26.87
CA ILE A 103 23.03 46.14 -27.99
C ILE A 103 22.50 46.56 -29.38
N ASP A 104 23.28 46.40 -30.46
CA ASP A 104 22.79 46.61 -31.83
C ASP A 104 21.64 45.62 -32.14
N ARG A 105 20.53 46.14 -32.66
CA ARG A 105 19.33 45.39 -33.09
C ARG A 105 19.64 44.22 -34.03
N LYS A 106 20.77 44.21 -34.72
CA LYS A 106 21.23 43.07 -35.54
C LYS A 106 21.58 41.82 -34.71
N MET A 107 22.09 41.99 -33.49
CA MET A 107 22.49 40.87 -32.61
C MET A 107 21.34 40.34 -31.76
N VAL A 108 20.24 41.07 -31.68
CA VAL A 108 19.05 40.74 -30.87
C VAL A 108 18.43 39.38 -31.22
N GLY A 109 18.44 38.99 -32.50
CA GLY A 109 17.95 37.66 -32.91
C GLY A 109 18.79 36.52 -32.33
N VAL A 110 20.12 36.68 -32.32
CA VAL A 110 21.05 35.70 -31.71
C VAL A 110 20.87 35.68 -30.19
N LEU A 111 20.73 36.85 -29.56
CA LEU A 111 20.46 36.99 -28.13
C LEU A 111 19.18 36.24 -27.72
N ALA A 112 18.09 36.36 -28.49
CA ALA A 112 16.83 35.68 -28.21
C ALA A 112 16.97 34.15 -28.26
N VAL A 113 17.70 33.62 -29.26
CA VAL A 113 17.99 32.17 -29.35
C VAL A 113 18.84 31.69 -28.16
N VAL A 114 19.87 32.45 -27.77
CA VAL A 114 20.71 32.10 -26.61
C VAL A 114 19.89 32.10 -25.31
N TYR A 115 19.00 33.08 -25.11
CA TYR A 115 18.15 33.13 -23.90
C TYR A 115 17.10 32.02 -23.89
N LEU A 116 16.54 31.64 -25.04
CA LEU A 116 15.65 30.47 -25.14
C LEU A 116 16.39 29.16 -24.83
N LEU A 117 17.62 28.98 -25.33
CA LEU A 117 18.44 27.81 -25.00
C LEU A 117 18.83 27.76 -23.52
N MET A 118 19.21 28.89 -22.93
CA MET A 118 19.49 29.00 -21.49
C MET A 118 18.25 28.77 -20.61
N ALA A 119 17.07 29.24 -21.04
CA ALA A 119 15.82 29.04 -20.30
C ALA A 119 15.30 27.60 -20.42
N THR A 120 15.58 26.89 -21.52
CA THR A 120 15.10 25.52 -21.74
C THR A 120 16.08 24.44 -21.25
N SER A 121 17.39 24.69 -21.23
CA SER A 121 18.38 23.66 -20.85
C SER A 121 18.18 23.02 -19.47
N PRO A 122 17.73 23.73 -18.39
CA PRO A 122 17.50 23.09 -17.10
C PRO A 122 16.32 22.11 -17.13
N PHE A 123 15.24 22.48 -17.81
CA PHE A 123 14.05 21.63 -17.99
C PHE A 123 14.32 20.44 -18.91
N ILE A 124 15.15 20.64 -19.95
CA ILE A 124 15.62 19.52 -20.79
C ILE A 124 16.51 18.58 -19.97
N ALA A 125 17.41 19.11 -19.14
CA ALA A 125 18.29 18.29 -18.31
C ALA A 125 17.51 17.46 -17.28
N SER A 126 16.58 18.07 -16.52
CA SER A 126 15.73 17.32 -15.59
C SER A 126 14.82 16.31 -16.31
N SER A 127 14.32 16.65 -17.50
CA SER A 127 13.52 15.73 -18.32
C SER A 127 14.27 14.52 -18.87
N VAL A 128 15.60 14.50 -18.84
CA VAL A 128 16.45 13.40 -19.32
C VAL A 128 16.89 12.47 -18.18
N SER A 129 16.94 12.97 -16.94
CA SER A 129 17.60 12.27 -15.81
C SER A 129 16.66 11.60 -14.81
N THR A 130 15.36 11.91 -14.80
CA THR A 130 14.43 11.38 -13.79
C THR A 130 13.13 10.89 -14.40
N SER A 131 12.88 9.58 -14.28
CA SER A 131 11.54 9.00 -14.24
C SER A 131 11.34 8.36 -12.87
N SER A 132 10.32 8.79 -12.13
CA SER A 132 9.82 8.04 -10.98
C SER A 132 8.68 7.13 -11.40
N ILE A 133 8.46 6.08 -10.61
CA ILE A 133 7.28 5.22 -10.71
C ILE A 133 6.34 5.47 -9.53
N THR A 134 5.07 5.11 -9.68
CA THR A 134 4.10 5.11 -8.58
C THR A 134 3.05 4.02 -8.79
N ILE A 135 2.86 3.16 -7.80
CA ILE A 135 1.77 2.18 -7.73
C ILE A 135 0.50 2.94 -7.34
N ALA A 136 -0.47 2.98 -8.24
CA ALA A 136 -1.61 3.90 -8.09
C ALA A 136 -2.93 3.23 -7.71
N GLU A 137 -3.18 2.03 -8.24
CA GLU A 137 -4.44 1.29 -8.13
C GLU A 137 -4.10 -0.21 -8.07
N ASN A 138 -4.68 -0.95 -7.12
CA ASN A 138 -4.69 -2.42 -7.09
C ASN A 138 -6.13 -2.93 -7.30
N THR A 139 -6.33 -3.89 -8.18
CA THR A 139 -7.67 -4.45 -8.48
C THR A 139 -7.63 -5.97 -8.54
N LEU A 140 -8.51 -6.63 -7.78
CA LEU A 140 -8.68 -8.08 -7.81
C LEU A 140 -9.42 -8.53 -9.08
N SER A 141 -9.07 -9.70 -9.62
CA SER A 141 -9.76 -10.35 -10.74
C SER A 141 -11.15 -10.86 -10.35
N SER A 142 -12.02 -11.09 -11.34
CA SER A 142 -13.37 -11.62 -11.12
C SER A 142 -13.42 -13.06 -10.60
N ASP A 143 -12.33 -13.80 -10.70
CA ASP A 143 -12.15 -15.14 -10.12
C ASP A 143 -11.35 -15.11 -8.80
N SER A 144 -11.02 -13.91 -8.30
CA SER A 144 -10.25 -13.69 -7.07
C SER A 144 -8.84 -14.30 -7.02
N THR A 145 -8.28 -14.76 -8.16
CA THR A 145 -6.95 -15.39 -8.22
C THR A 145 -5.79 -14.41 -8.46
N GLU A 146 -6.06 -13.27 -9.09
CA GLU A 146 -5.04 -12.33 -9.59
C GLU A 146 -5.27 -10.91 -9.02
N ILE A 147 -4.21 -10.24 -8.60
CA ILE A 147 -4.23 -8.80 -8.26
C ILE A 147 -3.48 -8.05 -9.37
N THR A 148 -4.20 -7.22 -10.12
CA THR A 148 -3.59 -6.31 -11.11
C THR A 148 -3.16 -5.02 -10.42
N LEU A 149 -1.88 -4.70 -10.52
CA LEU A 149 -1.28 -3.43 -10.10
C LEU A 149 -1.17 -2.48 -11.30
N LYS A 150 -1.51 -1.21 -11.08
CA LYS A 150 -1.35 -0.13 -12.04
C LYS A 150 -0.17 0.74 -11.66
N VAL A 151 0.91 0.68 -12.44
CA VAL A 151 2.15 1.42 -12.17
C VAL A 151 2.26 2.57 -13.17
N ARG A 152 2.18 3.82 -12.68
CA ARG A 152 2.34 5.05 -13.46
C ARG A 152 3.83 5.43 -13.55
N GLN A 153 4.24 6.00 -14.68
CA GLN A 153 5.57 6.61 -14.84
C GLN A 153 5.43 8.13 -14.85
N SER A 154 6.05 8.80 -13.88
CA SER A 154 6.12 10.26 -13.80
C SER A 154 7.50 10.72 -14.25
N GLY A 155 7.58 11.52 -15.32
CA GLY A 155 8.85 11.91 -15.91
C GLY A 155 8.70 12.98 -16.99
N GLY A 156 9.83 13.53 -17.42
CA GLY A 156 9.86 14.52 -18.50
C GLY A 156 9.75 13.90 -19.89
N PHE A 157 9.64 14.76 -20.92
CA PHE A 157 9.44 14.36 -22.31
C PHE A 157 10.55 13.46 -22.90
N MET A 158 11.71 13.40 -22.24
CA MET A 158 12.88 12.61 -22.67
C MET A 158 13.19 11.42 -21.74
N SER A 159 12.29 11.07 -20.82
CA SER A 159 12.46 9.93 -19.92
C SER A 159 12.64 8.62 -20.71
N PRO A 160 13.49 7.69 -20.25
CA PRO A 160 13.65 6.39 -20.88
C PRO A 160 12.34 5.58 -20.78
N SER A 161 12.09 4.76 -21.80
CA SER A 161 11.06 3.72 -21.74
C SER A 161 11.48 2.67 -20.71
N ILE A 162 10.61 2.39 -19.74
CA ILE A 162 10.74 1.24 -18.86
C ILE A 162 10.24 0.00 -19.63
N ASP A 163 11.09 -1.02 -19.71
CA ASP A 163 10.83 -2.31 -20.39
C ASP A 163 10.90 -3.53 -19.43
N SER A 164 11.34 -3.28 -18.19
CA SER A 164 11.63 -4.27 -17.16
C SER A 164 11.42 -3.66 -15.78
N ALA A 165 11.02 -4.50 -14.82
CA ALA A 165 10.88 -4.15 -13.42
C ALA A 165 11.27 -5.34 -12.54
N ASP A 166 11.94 -5.07 -11.42
CA ASP A 166 12.04 -6.03 -10.32
C ASP A 166 10.85 -5.79 -9.39
N VAL A 167 10.05 -6.82 -9.12
CA VAL A 167 8.89 -6.75 -8.24
C VAL A 167 9.07 -7.75 -7.12
N SER A 168 8.95 -7.31 -5.88
CA SER A 168 8.96 -8.20 -4.71
C SER A 168 7.81 -7.90 -3.77
N ILE A 169 7.47 -8.89 -2.96
CA ILE A 169 6.39 -8.84 -1.98
C ILE A 169 6.98 -9.25 -0.64
N SER A 170 6.68 -8.44 0.36
CA SER A 170 6.99 -8.73 1.76
C SER A 170 5.73 -8.96 2.58
N PHE A 171 5.84 -9.81 3.58
CA PHE A 171 4.81 -10.13 4.59
C PHE A 171 5.51 -10.22 5.95
N ASP A 172 4.90 -9.63 6.99
CA ASP A 172 5.54 -9.45 8.32
C ASP A 172 6.99 -8.90 8.22
N GLY A 173 7.19 -7.90 7.36
CA GLY A 173 8.48 -7.26 7.10
C GLY A 173 9.55 -8.12 6.42
N SER A 174 9.24 -9.35 6.01
CA SER A 174 10.16 -10.29 5.36
C SER A 174 9.80 -10.49 3.89
N GLU A 175 10.76 -10.50 2.97
CA GLU A 175 10.50 -10.82 1.55
C GLU A 175 10.06 -12.29 1.42
N VAL A 176 8.89 -12.52 0.81
CA VAL A 176 8.29 -13.85 0.62
C VAL A 176 8.28 -14.29 -0.84
N TRP A 177 8.31 -13.34 -1.77
CA TRP A 177 8.28 -13.58 -3.21
C TRP A 177 8.99 -12.44 -3.93
N SER A 178 9.72 -12.74 -5.01
CA SER A 178 10.49 -11.75 -5.78
C SER A 178 10.73 -12.24 -7.22
N GLN A 179 10.53 -11.37 -8.22
CA GLN A 179 10.66 -11.68 -9.64
C GLN A 179 11.05 -10.46 -10.47
N THR A 180 12.10 -10.58 -11.29
CA THR A 180 12.36 -9.70 -12.43
C THR A 180 11.36 -10.02 -13.55
N THR A 181 10.55 -9.06 -13.97
CA THR A 181 9.53 -9.21 -15.01
C THR A 181 9.75 -8.24 -16.18
N SER A 182 9.31 -8.63 -17.38
CA SER A 182 9.16 -7.71 -18.51
C SER A 182 7.94 -6.83 -18.27
N PHE A 183 8.14 -5.51 -18.17
CA PHE A 183 7.11 -4.57 -17.77
C PHE A 183 7.16 -3.32 -18.65
N ALA A 184 6.03 -2.97 -19.26
CA ALA A 184 5.94 -1.86 -20.22
C ALA A 184 4.95 -0.77 -19.77
N ILE A 185 5.38 0.48 -19.88
CA ILE A 185 4.51 1.66 -19.76
C ILE A 185 3.86 1.91 -21.14
N ASP A 186 2.89 1.06 -21.50
CA ASP A 186 2.29 1.01 -22.85
C ASP A 186 0.90 1.67 -22.97
N ARG A 187 0.30 2.12 -21.85
CA ARG A 187 -1.05 2.70 -21.80
C ARG A 187 -1.04 4.14 -21.31
N GLU A 188 -2.15 4.84 -21.55
CA GLU A 188 -2.32 6.25 -21.20
C GLU A 188 -3.77 6.50 -20.73
N ASP A 189 -3.96 7.24 -19.65
CA ASP A 189 -5.25 7.75 -19.17
C ASP A 189 -5.19 9.25 -18.88
N GLY A 190 -6.27 9.82 -18.33
CA GLY A 190 -6.36 11.26 -18.03
C GLY A 190 -5.33 11.79 -17.02
N TYR A 191 -4.56 10.91 -16.38
CA TYR A 191 -3.49 11.23 -15.43
C TYR A 191 -2.08 10.92 -15.99
N GLY A 192 -1.98 10.50 -17.26
CA GLY A 192 -0.72 10.20 -17.94
C GLY A 192 -0.50 8.71 -18.22
N LYS A 193 0.75 8.31 -18.38
CA LYS A 193 1.10 6.95 -18.83
C LYS A 193 1.23 5.95 -17.69
N TYR A 194 0.81 4.72 -17.95
CA TYR A 194 0.88 3.61 -17.02
C TYR A 194 1.12 2.28 -17.73
N GLY A 195 1.69 1.34 -16.97
CA GLY A 195 1.67 -0.09 -17.26
C GLY A 195 0.75 -0.82 -16.30
N GLN A 196 0.48 -2.08 -16.59
CA GLN A 196 -0.14 -3.01 -15.64
C GLN A 196 0.78 -4.21 -15.43
N TYR A 197 0.81 -4.71 -14.19
CA TYR A 197 1.44 -5.96 -13.84
C TYR A 197 0.47 -6.78 -12.98
N THR A 198 0.49 -8.10 -13.12
CA THR A 198 -0.47 -8.99 -12.48
C THR A 198 0.24 -9.96 -11.55
N LEU A 199 -0.23 -10.05 -10.32
CA LEU A 199 0.27 -10.95 -9.28
C LEU A 199 -0.73 -12.09 -9.05
N THR A 200 -0.31 -13.35 -9.25
CA THR A 200 -1.08 -14.51 -8.78
C THR A 200 -1.03 -14.57 -7.26
N VAL A 201 -2.18 -14.57 -6.58
CA VAL A 201 -2.22 -14.55 -5.11
C VAL A 201 -1.60 -15.82 -4.52
N SER A 202 -1.75 -16.96 -5.19
CA SER A 202 -1.18 -18.24 -4.76
C SER A 202 0.35 -18.28 -4.69
N ASP A 203 1.04 -17.38 -5.39
CA ASP A 203 2.49 -17.48 -5.59
C ASP A 203 3.26 -16.82 -4.44
N PHE A 204 2.63 -15.92 -3.68
CA PHE A 204 3.23 -15.16 -2.58
C PHE A 204 2.50 -15.30 -1.23
N TYR A 205 1.29 -15.87 -1.20
CA TYR A 205 0.49 -15.97 0.03
C TYR A 205 1.10 -16.96 1.04
N LEU A 206 1.32 -16.49 2.27
CA LEU A 206 1.77 -17.31 3.42
C LEU A 206 0.76 -17.36 4.59
N GLY A 207 -0.27 -16.52 4.59
CA GLY A 207 -1.25 -16.41 5.69
C GLY A 207 -2.16 -15.18 5.58
N ASN A 208 -3.14 -15.09 6.49
CA ASN A 208 -4.14 -14.03 6.51
C ASN A 208 -3.52 -12.64 6.71
N ALA A 209 -3.90 -11.68 5.86
CA ALA A 209 -3.53 -10.28 6.03
C ALA A 209 -4.35 -9.62 7.16
N VAL A 210 -3.72 -9.42 8.31
CA VAL A 210 -4.35 -8.91 9.54
C VAL A 210 -3.55 -7.74 10.12
N SER A 211 -4.10 -7.03 11.11
CA SER A 211 -3.46 -5.85 11.71
C SER A 211 -2.00 -6.09 12.14
N GLY A 212 -1.04 -5.57 11.36
CA GLY A 212 0.40 -5.70 11.59
C GLY A 212 1.09 -6.83 10.80
N GLN A 213 0.33 -7.66 10.09
CA GLN A 213 0.78 -8.67 9.13
C GLN A 213 0.25 -8.30 7.74
N ASP A 214 0.78 -7.21 7.20
CA ASP A 214 0.37 -6.66 5.90
C ASP A 214 1.26 -7.20 4.77
N TYR A 215 0.68 -7.38 3.58
CA TYR A 215 1.45 -7.64 2.36
C TYR A 215 1.82 -6.32 1.69
N VAL A 216 3.12 -6.02 1.59
CA VAL A 216 3.62 -4.83 0.90
C VAL A 216 4.33 -5.27 -0.36
N VAL A 217 3.83 -4.83 -1.52
CA VAL A 217 4.51 -4.98 -2.80
C VAL A 217 5.44 -3.79 -3.04
N THR A 218 6.67 -4.06 -3.43
CA THR A 218 7.65 -3.08 -3.88
C THR A 218 7.96 -3.32 -5.35
N VAL A 219 7.96 -2.25 -6.14
CA VAL A 219 8.36 -2.25 -7.54
C VAL A 219 9.60 -1.38 -7.70
N ILE A 220 10.62 -1.90 -8.37
CA ILE A 220 11.84 -1.17 -8.74
C ILE A 220 11.95 -1.18 -10.26
N ALA A 221 11.86 0.00 -10.88
CA ALA A 221 11.92 0.13 -12.34
C ALA A 221 12.47 1.50 -12.77
N GLY A 222 13.26 1.52 -13.85
CA GLY A 222 13.84 2.76 -14.40
C GLY A 222 14.80 3.51 -13.47
N GLY A 223 15.29 2.88 -12.40
CA GLY A 223 16.09 3.52 -11.35
C GLY A 223 15.28 4.23 -10.26
N SER A 224 13.96 4.00 -10.22
CA SER A 224 13.05 4.43 -9.16
C SER A 224 12.48 3.21 -8.43
N GLU A 225 12.13 3.39 -7.17
CA GLU A 225 11.49 2.42 -6.29
C GLU A 225 10.18 3.03 -5.78
N ASP A 226 9.14 2.23 -5.61
CA ASP A 226 7.90 2.59 -4.93
C ASP A 226 7.24 1.37 -4.28
N SER A 227 6.50 1.57 -3.18
CA SER A 227 5.92 0.49 -2.37
C SER A 227 4.47 0.76 -2.01
N HIS A 228 3.63 -0.27 -2.06
CA HIS A 228 2.19 -0.19 -1.81
C HIS A 228 1.72 -1.35 -0.94
N THR A 229 0.93 -1.06 0.10
CA THR A 229 0.26 -2.09 0.90
C THR A 229 -0.94 -2.63 0.13
N LEU A 230 -0.97 -3.94 -0.12
CA LEU A 230 -2.13 -4.61 -0.71
C LEU A 230 -3.29 -4.58 0.28
N GLU A 231 -4.52 -4.36 -0.22
CA GLU A 231 -5.70 -4.28 0.64
C GLU A 231 -5.96 -5.62 1.34
N SER A 232 -5.90 -5.61 2.68
CA SER A 232 -5.90 -6.81 3.52
C SER A 232 -7.17 -7.66 3.34
N SER A 233 -8.31 -7.03 3.01
CA SER A 233 -9.59 -7.70 2.70
C SER A 233 -9.47 -8.74 1.58
N LEU A 234 -8.59 -8.49 0.60
CA LEU A 234 -8.36 -9.36 -0.57
C LEU A 234 -7.49 -10.57 -0.25
N LEU A 235 -6.93 -10.61 0.98
CA LEU A 235 -5.85 -11.49 1.44
C LEU A 235 -6.16 -12.13 2.82
N ILE A 236 -7.42 -12.14 3.24
CA ILE A 236 -7.94 -13.02 4.30
C ILE A 236 -8.61 -14.21 3.61
N ARG A 237 -7.95 -15.39 3.65
CA ARG A 237 -8.29 -16.57 2.82
C ARG A 237 -8.08 -17.92 3.51
N THR A 238 -7.32 -17.96 4.59
CA THR A 238 -7.13 -19.15 5.44
C THR A 238 -8.23 -19.17 6.48
N VAL A 239 -8.99 -20.27 6.53
CA VAL A 239 -9.92 -20.52 7.64
C VAL A 239 -9.08 -20.83 8.87
N ASP A 240 -9.28 -20.07 9.95
CA ASP A 240 -8.62 -20.33 11.24
C ASP A 240 -9.61 -20.42 12.42
N ASP A 241 -10.90 -20.19 12.18
CA ASP A 241 -11.97 -20.36 13.17
C ASP A 241 -13.26 -20.93 12.53
N ALA A 242 -13.93 -21.80 13.27
CA ALA A 242 -15.23 -22.38 12.92
C ALA A 242 -16.05 -22.61 14.18
N GLN A 243 -17.36 -22.37 14.09
CA GLN A 243 -18.32 -22.63 15.17
C GLN A 243 -19.57 -23.25 14.56
N ASN A 244 -20.26 -24.15 15.26
CA ASN A 244 -21.46 -24.83 14.76
C ASN A 244 -22.62 -24.80 15.76
N GLU A 245 -23.82 -25.14 15.29
CA GLU A 245 -25.02 -25.28 16.11
C GLU A 245 -26.05 -26.20 15.43
N ALA A 246 -26.69 -27.06 16.22
CA ALA A 246 -27.81 -27.89 15.83
C ALA A 246 -29.03 -27.56 16.71
N ASN A 247 -30.12 -27.07 16.12
CA ASN A 247 -31.31 -26.61 16.84
C ASN A 247 -32.48 -27.56 16.60
N GLY A 248 -33.10 -28.07 17.67
CA GLY A 248 -34.33 -28.85 17.60
C GLY A 248 -35.51 -28.01 17.12
N TYR A 249 -36.19 -28.49 16.07
CA TYR A 249 -37.43 -27.92 15.56
C TYR A 249 -38.63 -28.68 16.16
N MET A 250 -39.54 -27.94 16.80
CA MET A 250 -40.57 -28.50 17.68
C MET A 250 -41.93 -28.61 16.98
N GLY A 251 -42.48 -29.82 16.89
CA GLY A 251 -43.86 -30.10 16.49
C GLY A 251 -44.83 -30.04 17.67
N THR A 252 -46.14 -29.95 17.40
CA THR A 252 -47.17 -29.92 18.45
C THR A 252 -48.40 -30.74 18.10
N GLY A 253 -48.93 -31.50 19.08
CA GLY A 253 -50.25 -32.13 19.02
C GLY A 253 -50.46 -33.17 17.90
N ALA A 254 -50.73 -32.74 16.68
CA ALA A 254 -50.93 -33.62 15.52
C ALA A 254 -49.62 -34.05 14.84
N ASP A 255 -48.54 -33.30 15.08
CA ASP A 255 -47.18 -33.63 14.59
C ASP A 255 -46.48 -34.67 15.48
N CYS A 256 -47.07 -34.99 16.64
CA CYS A 256 -46.47 -35.79 17.71
C CYS A 256 -47.21 -37.10 17.96
N GLU A 257 -46.56 -38.05 18.64
CA GLU A 257 -47.25 -39.24 19.16
C GLU A 257 -48.37 -38.88 20.14
N SER A 258 -49.42 -39.71 20.20
CA SER A 258 -50.68 -39.45 20.95
C SER A 258 -50.58 -39.22 22.47
N ASN A 259 -49.37 -39.31 23.03
CA ASN A 259 -48.99 -39.14 24.43
C ASN A 259 -47.84 -38.12 24.58
N THR A 260 -47.70 -37.20 23.64
CA THR A 260 -46.68 -36.14 23.62
C THR A 260 -47.35 -34.84 23.16
N GLU A 261 -47.37 -33.80 24.00
CA GLU A 261 -47.94 -32.49 23.61
C GLU A 261 -46.99 -31.72 22.68
N THR A 262 -45.67 -31.85 22.90
CA THR A 262 -44.61 -31.13 22.17
C THR A 262 -43.42 -32.06 21.91
N CYS A 263 -43.02 -32.22 20.65
CA CYS A 263 -42.04 -33.21 20.20
C CYS A 263 -40.94 -32.62 19.32
N VAL A 264 -39.76 -33.26 19.24
CA VAL A 264 -38.69 -32.88 18.30
C VAL A 264 -38.96 -33.58 16.96
N ILE A 265 -39.38 -32.83 15.95
CA ILE A 265 -39.72 -33.39 14.62
C ILE A 265 -38.56 -33.30 13.62
N GLY A 266 -37.44 -32.69 14.01
CA GLY A 266 -36.23 -32.61 13.21
C GLY A 266 -35.25 -31.53 13.70
N ILE A 267 -34.12 -31.40 13.02
CA ILE A 267 -32.99 -30.56 13.41
C ILE A 267 -32.65 -29.54 12.32
N ILE A 268 -32.43 -28.29 12.69
CA ILE A 268 -31.85 -27.25 11.82
C ILE A 268 -30.34 -27.19 12.11
N LEU A 269 -29.52 -27.43 11.09
CA LEU A 269 -28.06 -27.38 11.21
C LEU A 269 -27.52 -26.04 10.68
N THR A 270 -26.57 -25.44 11.40
CA THR A 270 -25.95 -24.16 11.05
C THR A 270 -24.46 -24.16 11.42
N SER A 271 -23.64 -23.49 10.63
CA SER A 271 -22.24 -23.23 11.01
C SER A 271 -21.83 -21.81 10.65
N TRP A 272 -20.73 -21.36 11.25
CA TRP A 272 -20.08 -20.09 10.99
C TRP A 272 -18.61 -20.36 10.80
N ILE A 273 -18.09 -20.15 9.59
CA ILE A 273 -16.73 -20.56 9.19
C ILE A 273 -16.01 -19.37 8.58
N GLY A 274 -14.79 -19.08 9.05
CA GLY A 274 -14.13 -17.84 8.68
C GLY A 274 -12.77 -17.60 9.32
N HIS A 275 -12.46 -16.31 9.50
CA HIS A 275 -11.32 -15.84 10.27
C HIS A 275 -11.73 -15.54 11.73
N GLN A 276 -10.86 -15.82 12.69
CA GLN A 276 -11.14 -15.68 14.12
C GLN A 276 -11.68 -14.30 14.51
N ALA A 277 -12.82 -14.29 15.20
CA ALA A 277 -13.40 -13.07 15.76
C ALA A 277 -12.85 -12.76 17.17
N VAL A 278 -12.96 -11.50 17.60
CA VAL A 278 -12.48 -11.09 18.93
C VAL A 278 -13.45 -11.56 20.01
N GLY A 279 -13.04 -12.52 20.84
CA GLY A 279 -13.85 -13.14 21.90
C GLY A 279 -14.81 -14.21 21.37
N ASN A 280 -15.82 -14.60 22.15
CA ASN A 280 -16.84 -15.58 21.75
C ASN A 280 -17.88 -15.01 20.77
N ASN A 281 -17.43 -14.35 19.71
CA ASN A 281 -18.25 -13.97 18.57
C ASN A 281 -18.14 -15.05 17.49
N LYS A 282 -19.14 -15.16 16.61
CA LYS A 282 -19.03 -16.03 15.41
C LYS A 282 -17.90 -15.50 14.50
N PRO A 283 -17.17 -16.36 13.74
CA PRO A 283 -16.07 -15.95 12.87
C PRO A 283 -16.39 -14.81 11.89
N GLY A 284 -15.37 -14.07 11.47
CA GLY A 284 -15.48 -13.08 10.39
C GLY A 284 -15.58 -13.74 9.02
N GLY A 285 -16.50 -13.26 8.18
CA GLY A 285 -16.68 -13.77 6.82
C GLY A 285 -15.47 -13.57 5.90
N MET A 286 -15.22 -14.52 5.01
CA MET A 286 -14.09 -14.50 4.06
C MET A 286 -14.56 -14.69 2.60
N PRO A 287 -14.88 -13.62 1.87
CA PRO A 287 -15.48 -13.72 0.53
C PRO A 287 -14.51 -14.23 -0.58
N PHE A 288 -13.20 -14.31 -0.31
CA PHE A 288 -12.20 -14.78 -1.27
C PHE A 288 -11.48 -16.07 -0.83
N ALA A 289 -12.01 -16.74 0.19
CA ALA A 289 -11.56 -18.04 0.64
C ALA A 289 -12.19 -19.17 -0.21
N ASN A 290 -11.41 -20.23 -0.41
CA ASN A 290 -11.85 -21.47 -1.05
C ASN A 290 -11.62 -22.61 -0.05
N TYR A 291 -12.67 -23.32 0.35
CA TYR A 291 -12.62 -24.36 1.39
C TYR A 291 -13.75 -25.38 1.22
N ASN A 292 -13.55 -26.58 1.78
CA ASN A 292 -14.56 -27.63 1.83
C ASN A 292 -14.94 -27.90 3.29
N VAL A 293 -16.22 -28.21 3.53
CA VAL A 293 -16.77 -28.50 4.86
C VAL A 293 -17.40 -29.88 4.87
N THR A 294 -17.05 -30.68 5.86
CA THR A 294 -17.75 -31.92 6.23
C THR A 294 -18.46 -31.70 7.56
N ALA A 295 -19.74 -32.07 7.62
CA ALA A 295 -20.58 -31.85 8.79
C ALA A 295 -21.39 -33.11 9.10
N THR A 296 -21.36 -33.55 10.35
CA THR A 296 -21.89 -34.84 10.78
C THR A 296 -22.55 -34.72 12.15
N LEU A 297 -23.82 -35.11 12.25
CA LEU A 297 -24.52 -35.29 13.52
C LEU A 297 -24.40 -36.76 13.93
N MET A 298 -23.95 -37.00 15.16
CA MET A 298 -23.77 -38.33 15.75
C MET A 298 -24.81 -38.56 16.85
N GLU A 299 -25.41 -39.75 16.91
CA GLU A 299 -26.18 -40.28 18.04
C GLU A 299 -25.26 -41.20 18.84
N GLY A 300 -24.67 -40.69 19.94
CA GLY A 300 -23.64 -41.39 20.72
C GLY A 300 -22.40 -41.77 19.89
N SER A 301 -22.41 -42.96 19.27
CA SER A 301 -21.34 -43.45 18.38
C SER A 301 -21.82 -43.83 16.97
N GLU A 302 -23.11 -43.69 16.68
CA GLU A 302 -23.70 -43.93 15.35
C GLU A 302 -23.91 -42.60 14.61
N VAL A 303 -23.92 -42.62 13.28
CA VAL A 303 -24.15 -41.42 12.46
C VAL A 303 -25.66 -41.20 12.35
N ALA A 304 -26.15 -40.07 12.85
CA ALA A 304 -27.54 -39.65 12.68
C ALA A 304 -27.75 -38.94 11.34
N VAL A 305 -26.87 -37.99 11.01
CA VAL A 305 -26.90 -37.26 9.73
C VAL A 305 -25.48 -37.12 9.21
N GLN A 306 -25.23 -37.61 7.99
CA GLN A 306 -24.04 -37.22 7.23
C GLN A 306 -24.43 -36.20 6.16
N TYR A 307 -24.18 -34.92 6.42
CA TYR A 307 -24.47 -33.87 5.44
C TYR A 307 -23.56 -34.02 4.21
N PRO A 308 -24.03 -33.70 2.98
CA PRO A 308 -23.19 -33.68 1.79
C PRO A 308 -21.96 -32.76 1.93
N LEU A 309 -20.91 -33.06 1.17
CA LEU A 309 -19.68 -32.26 1.13
C LEU A 309 -20.00 -30.85 0.59
N ILE A 310 -19.90 -29.85 1.47
CA ILE A 310 -20.13 -28.45 1.08
C ILE A 310 -18.83 -27.91 0.49
N THR A 311 -18.89 -27.40 -0.73
CA THR A 311 -17.75 -26.76 -1.42
C THR A 311 -17.98 -25.25 -1.47
N ILE A 312 -17.06 -24.47 -0.91
CA ILE A 312 -17.09 -23.00 -0.93
C ILE A 312 -16.05 -22.53 -1.93
N GLN A 313 -16.50 -21.73 -2.91
CA GLN A 313 -15.64 -21.07 -3.89
C GLN A 313 -15.97 -19.58 -3.95
N ASN A 314 -14.99 -18.71 -3.67
CA ASN A 314 -15.11 -17.25 -3.67
C ASN A 314 -16.44 -16.74 -3.06
N GLY A 315 -16.66 -17.04 -1.78
CA GLY A 315 -17.84 -16.56 -1.05
C GLY A 315 -19.17 -17.21 -1.45
N ARG A 316 -19.14 -18.31 -2.22
CA ARG A 316 -20.34 -19.05 -2.59
C ARG A 316 -20.21 -20.53 -2.22
N ALA A 317 -21.04 -20.95 -1.28
CA ALA A 317 -21.20 -22.35 -0.90
C ALA A 317 -22.13 -23.07 -1.89
N SER A 318 -21.84 -24.35 -2.16
CA SER A 318 -22.75 -25.26 -2.85
C SER A 318 -22.53 -26.70 -2.39
N TRP A 319 -23.61 -27.45 -2.29
CA TRP A 319 -23.62 -28.88 -1.98
C TRP A 319 -24.57 -29.60 -2.93
N ASP A 320 -24.12 -30.76 -3.43
CA ASP A 320 -24.96 -31.64 -4.24
C ASP A 320 -25.85 -32.50 -3.33
N ASP A 321 -26.94 -33.01 -3.91
CA ASP A 321 -27.91 -33.86 -3.22
C ASP A 321 -27.28 -35.20 -2.80
N SER A 322 -27.28 -35.50 -1.49
CA SER A 322 -26.87 -36.78 -0.92
C SER A 322 -27.86 -37.88 -1.27
N ASN A 323 -27.85 -38.33 -2.54
CA ASN A 323 -28.70 -39.38 -3.10
C ASN A 323 -30.23 -39.16 -3.02
N GLY A 324 -30.70 -38.01 -2.54
CA GLY A 324 -32.10 -37.68 -2.30
C GLY A 324 -32.43 -37.31 -0.85
N ASP A 325 -31.52 -37.58 0.09
CA ASP A 325 -31.84 -37.59 1.53
C ASP A 325 -31.97 -36.18 2.13
N TYR A 326 -31.08 -35.25 1.74
CA TYR A 326 -30.99 -33.90 2.31
C TYR A 326 -31.08 -32.76 1.28
N GLY A 327 -31.14 -33.10 -0.02
CA GLY A 327 -31.29 -32.14 -1.11
C GLY A 327 -30.01 -31.37 -1.50
N SER A 328 -30.03 -30.78 -2.70
CA SER A 328 -28.96 -29.91 -3.21
C SER A 328 -29.24 -28.44 -2.90
N GLY A 329 -28.22 -27.67 -2.54
CA GLY A 329 -28.38 -26.25 -2.22
C GLY A 329 -27.15 -25.39 -2.45
N SER A 330 -27.29 -24.08 -2.19
CA SER A 330 -26.21 -23.11 -2.28
C SER A 330 -26.50 -21.86 -1.44
N ALA A 331 -25.48 -21.33 -0.78
CA ALA A 331 -25.55 -20.11 0.03
C ALA A 331 -24.47 -19.10 -0.38
N ILE A 332 -24.67 -17.82 -0.05
CA ILE A 332 -23.62 -16.79 -0.13
C ILE A 332 -23.02 -16.65 1.27
N VAL A 333 -21.70 -16.76 1.35
CA VAL A 333 -20.90 -16.72 2.59
C VAL A 333 -19.77 -15.71 2.43
N GLY A 334 -19.29 -15.13 3.52
CA GLY A 334 -18.22 -14.12 3.48
C GLY A 334 -18.72 -12.68 3.37
N ASP A 335 -19.50 -12.34 2.34
CA ASP A 335 -19.93 -10.96 2.05
C ASP A 335 -20.71 -10.29 3.21
N TYR A 336 -21.58 -11.05 3.88
CA TYR A 336 -22.48 -10.56 4.92
C TYR A 336 -22.32 -11.28 6.27
N GLY A 337 -21.20 -11.97 6.45
CA GLY A 337 -20.92 -12.81 7.63
C GLY A 337 -20.33 -14.16 7.24
N SER A 338 -20.11 -15.01 8.23
CA SER A 338 -19.57 -16.37 8.09
C SER A 338 -20.64 -17.47 8.06
N ASP A 339 -21.91 -17.09 8.16
CA ASP A 339 -23.07 -17.97 8.27
C ASP A 339 -23.21 -18.91 7.06
N LEU A 340 -23.22 -20.21 7.34
CA LEU A 340 -23.39 -21.28 6.39
C LEU A 340 -24.58 -22.16 6.85
N PRO A 341 -25.79 -21.94 6.28
CA PRO A 341 -26.95 -22.76 6.55
C PRO A 341 -26.79 -24.15 5.93
N MET A 342 -27.05 -25.18 6.72
CA MET A 342 -27.14 -26.57 6.27
C MET A 342 -28.62 -26.97 6.29
N ASP A 343 -29.31 -26.59 5.23
CA ASP A 343 -30.75 -26.79 5.06
C ASP A 343 -31.10 -28.25 4.76
N GLY A 344 -32.20 -28.73 5.35
CA GLY A 344 -32.75 -30.07 5.16
C GLY A 344 -33.96 -30.15 4.20
N SER A 345 -34.72 -31.23 4.31
CA SER A 345 -35.80 -31.61 3.38
C SER A 345 -37.14 -30.88 3.62
N LEU A 346 -37.45 -30.46 4.85
CA LEU A 346 -38.72 -29.82 5.22
C LEU A 346 -38.54 -28.39 5.75
N SER A 347 -39.57 -27.54 5.62
CA SER A 347 -39.49 -26.11 5.95
C SER A 347 -39.82 -25.82 7.42
N ALA A 348 -39.02 -24.95 8.04
CA ALA A 348 -39.25 -24.34 9.36
C ALA A 348 -39.50 -22.82 9.18
N PRO A 349 -40.74 -22.38 8.89
CA PRO A 349 -41.04 -20.99 8.56
C PRO A 349 -40.66 -19.97 9.64
N GLU A 350 -40.75 -20.36 10.91
CA GLU A 350 -40.44 -19.55 12.09
C GLU A 350 -38.95 -19.16 12.17
N PHE A 351 -38.09 -19.92 11.50
CA PHE A 351 -36.64 -19.70 11.43
C PHE A 351 -36.19 -19.14 10.07
N GLU A 352 -37.08 -19.06 9.08
CA GLU A 352 -36.76 -18.82 7.65
C GLU A 352 -35.74 -19.84 7.08
N ARG A 353 -35.78 -21.10 7.57
CA ARG A 353 -34.81 -22.17 7.27
C ARG A 353 -35.51 -23.48 6.87
N MET A 354 -34.71 -24.49 6.48
CA MET A 354 -35.17 -25.87 6.34
C MET A 354 -34.56 -26.76 7.43
N TYR A 355 -35.30 -27.73 7.93
CA TYR A 355 -34.87 -28.73 8.91
C TYR A 355 -34.74 -30.12 8.28
N ILE A 356 -33.91 -30.96 8.90
CA ILE A 356 -33.76 -32.39 8.61
C ILE A 356 -34.69 -33.15 9.57
N PRO A 357 -35.75 -33.83 9.08
CA PRO A 357 -36.65 -34.64 9.90
C PRO A 357 -35.91 -35.70 10.72
N THR A 358 -36.44 -36.04 11.88
CA THR A 358 -35.98 -37.21 12.66
C THR A 358 -36.21 -38.53 11.91
N ASP A 359 -37.25 -38.61 11.07
CA ASP A 359 -37.49 -39.73 10.15
C ASP A 359 -36.40 -39.89 9.05
N ASP A 360 -35.64 -38.84 8.74
CA ASP A 360 -34.55 -38.83 7.73
C ASP A 360 -33.16 -39.15 8.36
N PHE A 361 -33.13 -39.63 9.60
CA PHE A 361 -31.90 -40.04 10.31
C PHE A 361 -31.41 -41.43 9.86
N GLN A 362 -30.09 -41.62 9.93
CA GLN A 362 -29.40 -42.87 9.57
C GLN A 362 -29.19 -43.81 10.78
N SER A 363 -29.36 -43.28 11.99
CA SER A 363 -29.31 -43.99 13.28
C SER A 363 -30.73 -44.32 13.78
N ALA A 364 -30.90 -44.60 15.08
CA ALA A 364 -32.18 -45.01 15.64
C ALA A 364 -33.11 -43.84 16.00
N GLY A 365 -32.56 -42.64 16.23
CA GLY A 365 -33.31 -41.46 16.68
C GLY A 365 -33.77 -41.55 18.13
N GLU A 366 -33.07 -42.31 18.98
CA GLU A 366 -33.44 -42.50 20.39
C GLU A 366 -33.07 -41.28 21.25
N TYR A 367 -33.70 -41.18 22.43
CA TYR A 367 -33.36 -40.17 23.45
C TYR A 367 -31.97 -40.44 24.04
N GLY A 368 -31.19 -39.39 24.25
CA GLY A 368 -29.82 -39.44 24.75
C GLY A 368 -28.95 -38.35 24.13
N CYS A 369 -27.64 -38.56 24.17
CA CYS A 369 -26.67 -37.51 23.84
C CYS A 369 -26.17 -37.58 22.39
N TYR A 370 -26.32 -36.45 21.69
CA TYR A 370 -25.91 -36.22 20.32
C TYR A 370 -24.70 -35.28 20.26
N SER A 371 -23.91 -35.35 19.20
CA SER A 371 -22.84 -34.37 18.93
C SER A 371 -22.82 -33.94 17.48
N PHE A 372 -22.67 -32.64 17.24
CA PHE A 372 -22.57 -32.06 15.91
C PHE A 372 -21.13 -31.65 15.63
N VAL A 373 -20.47 -32.37 14.74
CA VAL A 373 -19.08 -32.14 14.35
C VAL A 373 -19.05 -31.41 13.02
N VAL A 374 -18.26 -30.35 12.94
CA VAL A 374 -17.92 -29.68 11.68
C VAL A 374 -16.41 -29.68 11.52
N GLU A 375 -15.92 -30.10 10.36
CA GLU A 375 -14.50 -30.07 9.97
C GLU A 375 -14.35 -29.25 8.69
N VAL A 376 -13.29 -28.43 8.63
CA VAL A 376 -12.99 -27.57 7.49
C VAL A 376 -11.62 -27.90 6.91
N SER A 377 -11.56 -28.03 5.59
CA SER A 377 -10.35 -28.39 4.85
C SER A 377 -10.07 -27.42 3.70
N GLN A 378 -8.79 -27.15 3.48
CA GLN A 378 -8.29 -26.29 2.40
C GLN A 378 -7.11 -26.95 1.69
N SER A 379 -6.87 -26.53 0.45
CA SER A 379 -5.66 -26.85 -0.30
C SER A 379 -4.58 -25.77 -0.10
N ALA A 380 -3.32 -26.13 -0.25
CA ALA A 380 -2.22 -25.17 -0.23
C ALA A 380 -2.35 -24.15 -1.39
N PRO A 381 -1.97 -22.87 -1.19
CA PRO A 381 -1.29 -22.32 -0.01
C PRO A 381 -2.22 -21.89 1.14
N TRP A 382 -3.54 -22.06 1.01
CA TRP A 382 -4.54 -21.51 1.95
C TRP A 382 -4.64 -22.26 3.28
N THR A 383 -3.98 -23.41 3.42
CA THR A 383 -4.03 -24.30 4.60
C THR A 383 -3.60 -23.64 5.92
N ALA A 384 -4.45 -23.73 6.94
CA ALA A 384 -4.08 -23.43 8.32
C ALA A 384 -3.03 -24.41 8.89
N PRO A 385 -2.31 -24.04 9.99
CA PRO A 385 -1.33 -24.91 10.65
C PRO A 385 -1.93 -26.17 11.30
N SER A 386 -3.24 -26.18 11.52
CA SER A 386 -4.02 -27.28 12.12
C SER A 386 -5.35 -27.44 11.37
N VAL A 387 -5.97 -28.62 11.48
CA VAL A 387 -7.37 -28.80 11.04
C VAL A 387 -8.25 -27.86 11.86
N VAL A 388 -9.12 -27.11 11.18
CA VAL A 388 -10.15 -26.30 11.84
C VAL A 388 -11.39 -27.17 12.01
N THR A 389 -11.85 -27.32 13.24
CA THR A 389 -13.00 -28.14 13.60
C THR A 389 -13.68 -27.59 14.84
N ASP A 390 -15.00 -27.78 14.92
CA ASP A 390 -15.81 -27.51 16.11
C ASP A 390 -16.70 -28.72 16.43
N THR A 391 -17.09 -28.84 17.70
CA THR A 391 -18.02 -29.89 18.17
C THR A 391 -18.89 -29.37 19.30
N THR A 392 -20.19 -29.28 19.04
CA THR A 392 -21.23 -29.04 20.05
C THR A 392 -21.91 -30.35 20.45
N TYR A 393 -22.52 -30.37 21.64
CA TYR A 393 -23.15 -31.54 22.24
C TYR A 393 -24.58 -31.20 22.67
N TYR A 394 -25.51 -32.14 22.51
CA TYR A 394 -26.93 -31.93 22.78
C TYR A 394 -27.51 -33.13 23.51
N GLU A 395 -28.36 -32.90 24.52
CA GLU A 395 -29.18 -33.96 25.11
C GLU A 395 -30.59 -33.89 24.50
N TYR A 396 -31.09 -35.01 24.01
CA TYR A 396 -32.47 -35.20 23.55
C TYR A 396 -33.22 -36.02 24.61
N ASP A 397 -34.10 -35.38 25.40
CA ASP A 397 -34.83 -36.02 26.52
C ASP A 397 -36.35 -35.92 26.35
N LYS A 398 -37.09 -36.77 27.07
CA LYS A 398 -38.55 -36.72 27.22
C LYS A 398 -38.97 -36.61 28.68
N THR A 399 -39.10 -35.38 29.17
CA THR A 399 -39.66 -35.09 30.50
C THR A 399 -41.20 -35.11 30.45
N GLY A 400 -41.77 -36.30 30.62
CA GLY A 400 -43.22 -36.52 30.66
C GLY A 400 -43.84 -36.52 29.26
N ASP A 401 -44.76 -35.58 29.01
CA ASP A 401 -45.45 -35.43 27.72
C ASP A 401 -44.74 -34.39 26.81
N THR A 402 -43.55 -33.91 27.19
CA THR A 402 -42.74 -32.92 26.47
C THR A 402 -41.34 -33.47 26.20
N GLU A 403 -40.86 -33.27 24.98
CA GLU A 403 -39.47 -33.50 24.57
C GLU A 403 -38.68 -32.18 24.51
N SER A 404 -37.37 -32.25 24.67
CA SER A 404 -36.45 -31.12 24.48
C SER A 404 -35.14 -31.53 23.81
N TRP A 405 -34.51 -30.57 23.15
CA TRP A 405 -33.19 -30.68 22.52
C TRP A 405 -32.31 -29.57 23.10
N ASP A 406 -31.51 -29.90 24.10
CA ASP A 406 -30.82 -28.94 24.96
C ASP A 406 -29.30 -28.97 24.74
N LEU A 407 -28.69 -27.80 24.51
CA LEU A 407 -27.23 -27.65 24.36
C LEU A 407 -26.53 -27.98 25.69
N VAL A 408 -25.63 -28.96 25.68
CA VAL A 408 -24.82 -29.40 26.83
C VAL A 408 -23.32 -29.22 26.58
N ASN A 409 -22.53 -29.28 27.65
CA ASN A 409 -21.07 -29.06 27.56
C ASN A 409 -20.29 -30.30 27.04
N SER A 410 -20.91 -31.49 27.05
CA SER A 410 -20.27 -32.77 26.74
C SER A 410 -21.30 -33.90 26.70
N CYS A 411 -21.10 -34.86 25.80
CA CYS A 411 -21.45 -36.27 26.04
C CYS A 411 -20.30 -36.98 26.79
#